data_AF-A0A951TXX8-F1
#
_entry.id   AF-A0A951TXX8-F1
#
_cell.length_a   1.000
_cell.length_b   1.000
_cell.length_c   1.000
_cell.angle_alpha   90.00
_cell.angle_beta   90.00
_cell.angle_gamma   90.00
#
_symmetry.space_group_name_H-M   'P 1'
#
loop_
_entity.id
_entity.type
_entity.pdbx_description
1 polymer ?
#
loop_
_entity_poly.entity_id
_entity_poly.type
_entity_poly.pdbx_seq_one_letter_code
_entity_poly.pdbx_strand_id
1 'polypeptide(L)'
;MRPNWIRKARINSKRPTECPRGCGTNRWARESEVVSAWQGLGYNRRGLWLHRAAGQIVGQFGGVIPRDPAELVTLPGIGPNTAGSIAAFAYNLPVVFIETNIRRVFIHEFFPNVDHAPMGRVATVTRPISTTRNLRRDPEPSLVVSGVTGVRDDQLLPLIEASLDPDEPRQWY
;
A
#
# COMPACT_ATOMS: atom_id res chain seq x y z
N MET A 1 18.75 10.50 -20.33
CA MET A 1 19.56 9.37 -19.82
C MET A 1 18.81 8.72 -18.66
N ARG A 2 18.37 7.46 -18.78
CA ARG A 2 17.70 6.76 -17.66
C ARG A 2 18.74 6.16 -16.69
N PRO A 3 18.58 6.31 -15.36
CA PRO A 3 19.52 5.80 -14.36
C PRO A 3 19.79 4.29 -14.47
N ASN A 4 21.04 3.90 -14.23
CA ASN A 4 21.58 2.57 -14.50
C ASN A 4 20.96 1.43 -13.67
N TRP A 5 20.22 1.75 -12.61
CA TRP A 5 19.55 0.75 -11.77
C TRP A 5 18.28 0.15 -12.41
N ILE A 6 17.60 0.90 -13.30
CA ILE A 6 16.38 0.44 -13.98
C ILE A 6 16.69 -0.66 -15.03
N ARG A 7 17.91 -0.70 -15.59
CA ARG A 7 18.28 -1.74 -16.57
C ARG A 7 18.50 -3.13 -15.96
N LYS A 8 18.74 -3.22 -14.65
CA LYS A 8 18.96 -4.52 -13.97
C LYS A 8 17.67 -5.23 -13.59
N ALA A 9 16.52 -4.54 -13.58
CA ALA A 9 15.22 -5.11 -13.28
C ALA A 9 14.54 -5.72 -14.52
N ARG A 10 15.29 -6.43 -15.37
CA ARG A 10 14.67 -7.29 -16.40
C ARG A 10 14.16 -8.53 -15.68
N ILE A 11 12.96 -8.45 -15.10
CA ILE A 11 12.22 -9.61 -14.61
C ILE A 11 11.96 -10.48 -15.82
N ASN A 12 12.82 -11.47 -15.99
CA ASN A 12 12.74 -12.44 -17.07
C ASN A 12 11.44 -13.22 -16.85
N SER A 13 10.46 -13.05 -17.75
CA SER A 13 9.12 -13.68 -17.69
C SER A 13 9.14 -15.21 -17.87
N LYS A 14 10.31 -15.84 -17.77
CA LYS A 14 10.43 -17.29 -17.74
C LYS A 14 10.11 -17.76 -16.33
N ARG A 15 8.99 -18.47 -16.17
CA ARG A 15 8.68 -19.27 -14.98
C ARG A 15 9.96 -20.00 -14.54
N PRO A 16 10.43 -19.86 -13.28
CA PRO A 16 11.60 -20.60 -12.82
C PRO A 16 11.14 -22.02 -12.45
N THR A 17 10.70 -22.81 -13.42
CA THR A 17 10.34 -24.21 -13.15
C THR A 17 11.48 -25.17 -13.43
N GLU A 18 12.56 -24.78 -14.13
CA GLU A 18 13.65 -25.72 -14.40
C GLU A 18 15.03 -25.05 -14.36
N CYS A 19 15.89 -25.63 -13.52
CA CYS A 19 17.31 -25.33 -13.43
C CYS A 19 18.04 -26.01 -14.62
N PRO A 20 18.92 -25.33 -15.37
CA PRO A 20 19.71 -25.97 -16.41
C PRO A 20 20.59 -27.05 -15.79
N ARG A 21 20.38 -28.29 -16.24
CA ARG A 21 21.02 -29.53 -15.75
C ARG A 21 22.51 -29.31 -15.41
N GLY A 22 22.86 -29.43 -14.13
CA GLY A 22 24.26 -29.58 -13.70
C GLY A 22 24.72 -28.82 -12.46
N CYS A 23 23.95 -27.87 -11.90
CA CYS A 23 24.33 -27.24 -10.63
C CYS A 23 23.54 -27.81 -9.45
N GLY A 24 24.22 -28.54 -8.56
CA GLY A 24 23.65 -28.90 -7.27
C GLY A 24 23.34 -27.62 -6.47
N THR A 25 22.14 -27.59 -5.88
CA THR A 25 21.54 -26.54 -5.02
C THR A 25 20.80 -25.40 -5.76
N ASN A 26 19.47 -25.41 -5.60
CA ASN A 26 18.56 -24.30 -5.87
C ASN A 26 19.05 -23.03 -5.15
N ARG A 27 19.85 -22.20 -5.81
CA ARG A 27 20.56 -21.12 -5.10
C ARG A 27 19.72 -19.86 -5.07
N TRP A 28 18.78 -19.82 -4.14
CA TRP A 28 18.27 -18.55 -3.60
C TRP A 28 19.45 -17.67 -3.19
N ALA A 29 19.33 -16.35 -3.37
CA ALA A 29 20.33 -15.41 -2.88
C ALA A 29 20.48 -15.55 -1.35
N ARG A 30 21.70 -15.48 -0.83
CA ARG A 30 21.94 -15.48 0.63
C ARG A 30 21.46 -14.16 1.23
N GLU A 31 21.08 -14.17 2.51
CA GLU A 31 20.68 -12.94 3.22
C GLU A 31 21.75 -11.84 3.13
N SER A 32 23.03 -12.19 3.18
CA SER A 32 24.14 -11.24 3.02
C SER A 32 24.20 -10.59 1.63
N GLU A 33 23.92 -11.34 0.57
CA GLU A 33 23.85 -10.84 -0.81
C GLU A 33 22.66 -9.89 -0.98
N VAL A 34 21.53 -10.21 -0.35
CA VAL A 34 20.34 -9.35 -0.33
C VAL A 34 20.64 -8.03 0.39
N VAL A 35 21.23 -8.08 1.58
CA VAL A 35 21.58 -6.87 2.34
C VAL A 35 22.60 -6.02 1.60
N SER A 36 23.58 -6.65 0.94
CA SER A 36 24.54 -5.94 0.10
C SER A 36 23.86 -5.24 -1.09
N ALA A 37 22.92 -5.91 -1.76
CA ALA A 37 22.13 -5.30 -2.83
C ALA A 37 21.18 -4.19 -2.34
N TRP A 38 20.79 -4.23 -1.06
CA TRP A 38 19.92 -3.23 -0.41
C TRP A 38 20.68 -2.01 0.13
N GLN A 39 22.01 -2.02 0.08
CA GLN A 39 22.84 -0.96 0.64
C GLN A 39 22.48 0.40 0.02
N GLY A 40 22.30 1.42 0.88
CA GLY A 40 21.95 2.78 0.46
C GLY A 40 20.45 3.10 0.42
N LEU A 41 19.56 2.09 0.52
CA LEU A 41 18.10 2.31 0.55
C LEU A 41 17.52 2.56 1.96
N GLY A 42 18.35 2.44 2.98
CA GLY A 42 17.95 2.55 4.39
C GLY A 42 17.09 1.37 4.85
N TYR A 43 16.94 1.25 6.18
CA TYR A 43 16.12 0.21 6.83
C TYR A 43 16.41 -1.21 6.29
N ASN A 44 17.64 -1.69 6.42
CA ASN A 44 18.10 -2.99 5.86
C ASN A 44 17.20 -4.18 6.23
N ARG A 45 16.49 -4.12 7.37
CA ARG A 45 15.49 -5.13 7.76
C ARG A 45 14.39 -5.31 6.71
N ARG A 46 14.02 -4.26 5.96
CA ARG A 46 13.04 -4.36 4.85
C ARG A 46 13.54 -5.25 3.72
N GLY A 47 14.82 -5.20 3.38
CA GLY A 47 15.41 -6.09 2.38
C GLY A 47 15.33 -7.55 2.79
N LEU A 48 15.62 -7.85 4.07
CA LEU A 48 15.49 -9.19 4.62
C LEU A 48 14.03 -9.66 4.67
N TRP A 49 13.09 -8.79 5.07
CA TRP A 49 11.66 -9.13 5.05
C TRP A 49 11.15 -9.40 3.65
N LEU A 50 11.53 -8.59 2.66
CA LEU A 50 11.18 -8.84 1.26
C LEU A 50 11.71 -10.20 0.78
N HIS A 51 12.95 -10.54 1.12
CA HIS A 51 13.53 -11.83 0.76
C HIS A 51 12.78 -13.00 1.40
N ARG A 52 12.43 -12.89 2.68
CA ARG A 52 11.64 -13.91 3.39
C ARG A 52 10.22 -14.04 2.83
N ALA A 53 9.56 -12.93 2.53
CA ALA A 53 8.25 -12.91 1.88
C ALA A 53 8.30 -13.59 0.51
N ALA A 54 9.32 -13.33 -0.31
CA ALA A 54 9.51 -14.00 -1.59
C ALA A 54 9.71 -15.52 -1.42
N GLY A 55 10.49 -15.95 -0.43
CA GLY A 55 10.64 -17.36 -0.08
C GLY A 55 9.31 -18.02 0.31
N GLN A 56 8.51 -17.34 1.13
CA GLN A 56 7.18 -17.83 1.54
C GLN A 56 6.20 -17.89 0.35
N ILE A 57 6.19 -16.89 -0.53
CA ILE A 57 5.39 -16.88 -1.76
C ILE A 57 5.71 -18.09 -2.63
N VAL A 58 6.99 -18.41 -2.80
CA VAL A 58 7.38 -19.57 -3.61
C VAL A 58 7.04 -20.88 -2.91
N GLY A 59 7.32 -20.98 -1.61
CA GLY A 59 7.11 -22.21 -0.84
C GLY A 59 5.64 -22.56 -0.56
N GLN A 60 4.80 -21.57 -0.28
CA GLN A 60 3.42 -21.76 0.18
C GLN A 60 2.37 -21.39 -0.86
N PHE A 61 2.68 -20.44 -1.75
CA PHE A 61 1.73 -19.91 -2.73
C PHE A 61 2.13 -20.25 -4.19
N GLY A 62 2.99 -21.24 -4.39
CA GLY A 62 3.38 -21.72 -5.72
C GLY A 62 4.10 -20.68 -6.59
N GLY A 63 4.71 -19.67 -5.96
CA GLY A 63 5.38 -18.57 -6.67
C GLY A 63 4.44 -17.48 -7.18
N VAL A 64 3.15 -17.54 -6.84
CA VAL A 64 2.16 -16.53 -7.18
C VAL A 64 1.90 -15.65 -5.97
N ILE A 65 2.00 -14.34 -6.13
CA ILE A 65 1.69 -13.40 -5.05
C ILE A 65 0.17 -13.50 -4.74
N PRO A 66 -0.25 -13.68 -3.48
CA PRO A 66 -1.66 -13.72 -3.12
C PRO A 66 -2.41 -12.46 -3.56
N ARG A 67 -3.67 -12.61 -3.96
CA ARG A 67 -4.52 -11.45 -4.35
C ARG A 67 -5.28 -10.87 -3.16
N ASP A 68 -5.61 -11.72 -2.20
CA ASP A 68 -6.37 -11.32 -1.01
C ASP A 68 -5.46 -10.57 -0.03
N PRO A 69 -5.82 -9.33 0.38
CA PRO A 69 -5.14 -8.61 1.44
C PRO A 69 -4.96 -9.43 2.74
N ALA A 70 -5.92 -10.28 3.09
CA ALA A 70 -5.84 -11.10 4.31
C ALA A 70 -4.68 -12.12 4.23
N GLU A 71 -4.47 -12.73 3.06
CA GLU A 71 -3.33 -13.61 2.81
C GLU A 71 -2.03 -12.82 2.73
N LEU A 72 -2.03 -11.65 2.09
CA LEU A 72 -0.84 -10.80 1.96
C LEU A 72 -0.28 -10.34 3.31
N VAL A 73 -1.12 -10.04 4.30
CA VAL A 73 -0.70 -9.64 5.65
C VAL A 73 0.03 -10.77 6.40
N THR A 74 -0.16 -12.03 5.98
CA THR A 74 0.59 -13.15 6.56
C THR A 74 2.07 -13.17 6.15
N LEU A 75 2.45 -12.40 5.14
CA LEU A 75 3.82 -12.33 4.64
C LEU A 75 4.71 -11.42 5.51
N PRO A 76 5.98 -11.80 5.76
CA PRO A 76 6.91 -11.01 6.56
C PRO A 76 7.05 -9.56 6.08
N GLY A 77 6.81 -8.61 7.00
CA GLY A 77 6.98 -7.18 6.73
C GLY A 77 5.86 -6.55 5.89
N ILE A 78 4.79 -7.29 5.57
CA ILE A 78 3.61 -6.76 4.89
C ILE A 78 2.53 -6.49 5.94
N GLY A 79 2.25 -5.21 6.18
CA GLY A 79 1.12 -4.77 7.01
C GLY A 79 -0.12 -4.45 6.17
N PRO A 80 -1.25 -4.08 6.81
CA PRO A 80 -2.53 -3.81 6.14
C PRO A 80 -2.43 -2.80 4.99
N ASN A 81 -1.70 -1.69 5.18
CA ASN A 81 -1.52 -0.68 4.13
C ASN A 81 -0.80 -1.25 2.91
N THR A 82 0.33 -1.94 3.10
CA THR A 82 1.09 -2.54 2.00
C THR A 82 0.29 -3.64 1.30
N ALA A 83 -0.46 -4.46 2.05
CA ALA A 83 -1.33 -5.48 1.48
C ALA A 83 -2.43 -4.87 0.61
N GLY A 84 -3.13 -3.84 1.11
CA GLY A 84 -4.13 -3.11 0.35
C GLY A 84 -3.55 -2.43 -0.89
N SER A 85 -2.36 -1.83 -0.78
CA SER A 85 -1.64 -1.28 -1.93
C SER A 85 -1.33 -2.35 -2.98
N ILE A 86 -0.82 -3.53 -2.59
CA ILE A 86 -0.53 -4.61 -3.54
C ILE A 86 -1.80 -5.07 -4.24
N ALA A 87 -2.90 -5.28 -3.51
CA ALA A 87 -4.19 -5.67 -4.08
C ALA A 87 -4.72 -4.63 -5.08
N ALA A 88 -4.67 -3.34 -4.72
CA ALA A 88 -5.09 -2.25 -5.58
C ALA A 88 -4.21 -2.14 -6.84
N PHE A 89 -2.89 -2.03 -6.68
CA PHE A 89 -1.99 -1.75 -7.80
C PHE A 89 -1.72 -2.97 -8.69
N ALA A 90 -1.38 -4.11 -8.09
CA ALA A 90 -0.98 -5.29 -8.85
C ALA A 90 -2.17 -6.05 -9.44
N TYR A 91 -3.32 -6.02 -8.75
CA TYR A 91 -4.51 -6.80 -9.12
C TYR A 91 -5.72 -5.99 -9.54
N ASN A 92 -5.64 -4.66 -9.49
CA ASN A 92 -6.75 -3.77 -9.82
C ASN A 92 -8.01 -4.06 -8.98
N LEU A 93 -7.81 -4.43 -7.72
CA LEU A 93 -8.93 -4.69 -6.82
C LEU A 93 -9.39 -3.38 -6.16
N PRO A 94 -10.70 -3.18 -5.96
CA PRO A 94 -11.25 -2.01 -5.30
C PRO A 94 -11.04 -2.11 -3.78
N VAL A 95 -9.79 -2.01 -3.33
CA VAL A 95 -9.38 -2.10 -1.93
C VAL A 95 -8.92 -0.73 -1.43
N VAL A 96 -9.47 -0.29 -0.31
CA VAL A 96 -9.08 0.95 0.35
C VAL A 96 -7.86 0.73 1.26
N PHE A 97 -6.91 1.66 1.22
CA PHE A 97 -5.75 1.71 2.11
C PHE A 97 -5.35 3.17 2.39
N ILE A 98 -4.69 3.43 3.52
CA ILE A 98 -4.30 4.79 3.92
C ILE A 98 -2.78 4.93 3.83
N GLU A 99 -2.33 5.58 2.77
CA GLU A 99 -0.94 6.06 2.64
C GLU A 99 -0.83 7.49 3.18
N THR A 100 0.38 7.90 3.59
CA THR A 100 0.67 9.24 4.11
C THR A 100 0.19 10.36 3.20
N ASN A 101 0.36 10.23 1.88
CA ASN A 101 -0.07 11.23 0.90
C ASN A 101 -1.60 11.26 0.76
N ILE A 102 -2.25 10.09 0.71
CA ILE A 102 -3.72 9.99 0.71
C ILE A 102 -4.26 10.69 1.96
N ARG A 103 -3.72 10.34 3.13
CA ARG A 103 -4.07 10.97 4.40
C ARG A 103 -3.94 12.49 4.32
N ARG A 104 -2.82 13.00 3.83
CA ARG A 104 -2.55 14.45 3.76
C ARG A 104 -3.58 15.18 2.90
N VAL A 105 -3.92 14.63 1.73
CA VAL A 105 -4.91 15.24 0.83
C VAL A 105 -6.29 15.28 1.49
N PHE A 106 -6.74 14.18 2.07
CA PHE A 106 -8.05 14.14 2.73
C PHE A 106 -8.12 15.04 3.96
N ILE A 107 -7.05 15.12 4.76
CA ILE A 107 -6.98 16.05 5.89
C ILE A 107 -7.04 17.50 5.38
N HIS A 108 -6.27 17.84 4.36
CA HIS A 108 -6.28 19.19 3.78
C HIS A 108 -7.67 19.57 3.25
N GLU A 109 -8.33 18.67 2.52
CA GLU A 109 -9.59 18.96 1.85
C GLU A 109 -10.78 19.00 2.81
N PHE A 110 -10.91 18.00 3.70
CA PHE A 110 -12.10 17.83 4.53
C PHE A 110 -11.93 18.37 5.96
N PHE A 111 -10.69 18.72 6.36
CA PHE A 111 -10.37 19.16 7.72
C PHE A 111 -9.49 20.43 7.74
N PRO A 112 -9.92 21.54 7.10
CA PRO A 112 -9.10 22.75 6.93
C PRO A 112 -8.71 23.44 8.24
N ASN A 113 -9.46 23.19 9.33
CA ASN A 113 -9.23 23.79 10.65
C ASN A 113 -8.47 22.88 11.62
N VAL A 114 -7.92 21.76 11.15
CA VAL A 114 -7.09 20.88 11.98
C VAL A 114 -5.64 21.28 11.78
N ASP A 115 -5.03 21.88 12.82
CA ASP A 115 -3.59 22.11 12.87
C ASP A 115 -2.86 20.81 12.50
N HIS A 116 -1.78 20.90 11.71
CA HIS A 116 -0.90 19.79 11.34
C HIS A 116 -0.11 19.25 12.55
N ALA A 117 -0.79 18.98 13.66
CA ALA A 117 -0.23 18.44 14.88
C ALA A 117 0.16 16.96 14.67
N PRO A 118 1.27 16.51 15.26
CA PRO A 118 1.63 15.09 15.24
C PRO A 118 0.55 14.27 15.97
N MET A 119 0.35 13.04 15.49
CA MET A 119 -0.70 12.11 15.90
C MET A 119 -0.85 12.02 17.44
N GLY A 120 -2.04 12.30 17.99
CA GLY A 120 -2.19 12.30 19.45
C GLY A 120 -3.59 12.33 20.09
N ARG A 121 -4.59 13.12 19.63
CA ARG A 121 -5.94 13.16 20.27
C ARG A 121 -7.09 13.41 19.28
N VAL A 122 -8.32 13.08 19.69
CA VAL A 122 -9.42 12.61 18.82
C VAL A 122 -10.53 13.65 18.56
N ALA A 123 -10.78 14.04 17.30
CA ALA A 123 -12.03 14.72 16.92
C ALA A 123 -13.19 13.71 16.77
N THR A 124 -14.42 14.08 17.14
CA THR A 124 -15.63 13.30 16.81
C THR A 124 -16.34 13.98 15.64
N VAL A 125 -16.36 13.34 14.47
CA VAL A 125 -17.16 13.81 13.34
C VAL A 125 -18.59 13.37 13.60
N THR A 126 -19.46 14.34 13.85
CA THR A 126 -20.88 14.11 14.12
C THR A 126 -21.65 14.57 12.89
N ARG A 127 -21.91 13.69 11.91
CA ARG A 127 -23.10 13.68 11.02
C ARG A 127 -22.94 12.70 9.82
N PRO A 128 -24.06 12.24 9.22
CA PRO A 128 -24.05 11.19 8.21
C PRO A 128 -23.56 11.73 6.87
N ILE A 129 -22.66 10.97 6.24
CA ILE A 129 -22.20 11.19 4.87
C ILE A 129 -23.42 11.00 3.96
N SER A 130 -23.90 12.08 3.36
CA SER A 130 -24.98 12.04 2.37
C SER A 130 -24.52 11.20 1.19
N THR A 131 -25.31 10.16 0.92
CA THR A 131 -25.15 9.18 -0.16
C THR A 131 -25.55 9.82 -1.49
N THR A 132 -24.79 10.81 -1.97
CA THR A 132 -25.00 11.39 -3.30
C THR A 132 -23.72 11.41 -4.12
N ARG A 133 -23.77 10.57 -5.16
CA ARG A 133 -22.88 10.47 -6.31
C ARG A 133 -22.73 11.83 -7.01
N ASN A 134 -21.81 12.68 -6.52
CA ASN A 134 -20.96 13.65 -7.23
C ASN A 134 -20.49 14.76 -6.27
N LEU A 135 -19.27 14.63 -5.75
CA LEU A 135 -18.58 15.65 -4.93
C LEU A 135 -18.33 17.00 -5.66
N ARG A 136 -18.76 17.15 -6.92
CA ARG A 136 -18.52 18.35 -7.74
C ARG A 136 -19.69 19.33 -7.82
N ARG A 137 -20.87 19.02 -7.27
CA ARG A 137 -22.09 19.83 -7.48
C ARG A 137 -22.93 20.16 -6.26
N ASP A 138 -22.62 19.60 -5.10
CA ASP A 138 -23.35 19.90 -3.87
C ASP A 138 -22.71 21.09 -3.15
N PRO A 139 -23.50 21.97 -2.50
CA PRO A 139 -22.97 23.10 -1.74
C PRO A 139 -22.05 22.59 -0.62
N GLU A 140 -20.90 23.24 -0.47
CA GLU A 140 -19.84 22.95 0.51
C GLU A 140 -20.42 22.52 1.87
N PRO A 141 -20.18 21.27 2.32
CA PRO A 141 -20.60 20.87 3.65
C PRO A 141 -19.75 21.64 4.66
N SER A 142 -20.37 22.58 5.37
CA SER A 142 -19.72 23.31 6.45
C SER A 142 -19.44 22.35 7.62
N LEU A 143 -18.25 21.75 7.62
CA LEU A 143 -17.76 20.88 8.68
C LEU A 143 -17.43 21.74 9.91
N VAL A 144 -18.32 21.73 10.90
CA VAL A 144 -18.04 22.37 12.20
C VAL A 144 -17.13 21.45 13.00
N VAL A 145 -15.82 21.66 12.90
CA VAL A 145 -14.80 20.95 13.68
C VAL A 145 -14.48 21.80 14.91
N SER A 146 -15.08 21.52 16.07
CA SER A 146 -14.67 22.18 17.32
C SER A 146 -13.58 21.36 18.02
N GLY A 147 -12.36 21.90 17.99
CA GLY A 147 -11.32 21.74 19.00
C GLY A 147 -10.85 20.31 19.31
N VAL A 148 -10.13 19.64 18.40
CA VAL A 148 -9.21 18.54 18.77
C VAL A 148 -8.05 18.38 17.78
N THR A 149 -6.86 18.06 18.30
CA THR A 149 -5.59 17.88 17.55
C THR A 149 -5.42 16.48 16.96
N GLY A 150 -5.88 16.29 15.72
CA GLY A 150 -5.53 15.16 14.84
C GLY A 150 -6.73 14.42 14.23
N VAL A 151 -6.60 14.02 12.97
CA VAL A 151 -7.59 13.20 12.24
C VAL A 151 -7.18 11.72 12.30
N ARG A 152 -8.10 10.82 12.64
CA ARG A 152 -7.88 9.37 12.71
C ARG A 152 -8.27 8.64 11.41
N ASP A 153 -7.73 7.45 11.24
CA ASP A 153 -7.94 6.59 10.07
C ASP A 153 -9.41 6.18 9.92
N ASP A 154 -10.12 5.90 11.01
CA ASP A 154 -11.56 5.58 11.01
C ASP A 154 -12.45 6.75 10.57
N GLN A 155 -11.95 7.98 10.66
CA GLN A 155 -12.63 9.17 10.13
C GLN A 155 -12.34 9.38 8.64
N LEU A 156 -11.20 8.87 8.16
CA LEU A 156 -10.78 8.99 6.77
C LEU A 156 -11.31 7.85 5.90
N LEU A 157 -11.36 6.63 6.44
CA LEU A 157 -11.77 5.43 5.71
C LEU A 157 -13.13 5.60 5.01
N PRO A 158 -14.21 6.08 5.67
CA PRO A 158 -15.49 6.28 4.99
C PRO A 158 -15.45 7.30 3.86
N LEU A 159 -14.63 8.35 3.98
CA LEU A 159 -14.45 9.35 2.92
C LEU A 159 -13.71 8.75 1.72
N ILE A 160 -12.68 7.94 1.98
CA ILE A 160 -11.92 7.27 0.93
C ILE A 160 -12.77 6.19 0.25
N GLU A 161 -13.50 5.38 1.03
CA GLU A 161 -14.45 4.39 0.52
C GLU A 161 -15.53 5.04 -0.35
N ALA A 162 -16.10 6.17 0.08
CA ALA A 162 -17.10 6.89 -0.70
C ALA A 162 -16.55 7.47 -2.01
N SER A 163 -15.24 7.70 -2.10
CA SER A 163 -14.64 8.12 -3.36
C SER A 163 -14.56 6.96 -4.35
N LEU A 164 -14.30 5.73 -3.89
CA LEU A 164 -13.93 4.59 -4.73
C LEU A 164 -15.06 4.13 -5.66
N ASP A 165 -14.74 4.07 -6.96
CA ASP A 165 -15.60 3.39 -7.95
C ASP A 165 -15.22 1.90 -8.01
N PRO A 166 -16.10 0.98 -7.57
CA PRO A 166 -15.80 -0.45 -7.56
C PRO A 166 -15.78 -1.07 -8.97
N ASP A 167 -16.47 -0.46 -9.94
CA ASP A 167 -16.52 -0.94 -11.33
C ASP A 167 -15.29 -0.48 -12.11
N GLU A 168 -14.74 0.70 -11.77
CA GLU A 168 -13.56 1.28 -12.42
C GLU A 168 -12.47 1.78 -11.44
N PRO A 169 -11.85 0.88 -10.65
CA PRO A 169 -10.91 1.27 -9.57
C PRO A 169 -9.62 1.96 -10.05
N ARG A 170 -9.34 1.94 -11.36
CA ARG A 170 -8.12 2.50 -11.97
C ARG A 170 -8.28 3.88 -12.58
N GLN A 171 -9.49 4.45 -12.64
CA GLN A 171 -9.69 5.80 -13.22
C GLN A 171 -8.95 6.93 -12.48
N TRP A 172 -8.34 6.64 -11.33
CA TRP A 172 -7.65 7.61 -10.48
C TRP A 172 -6.15 7.78 -10.75
N TYR A 173 -5.55 6.90 -11.56
CA TYR A 173 -4.10 6.90 -11.86
C TYR A 173 -3.75 7.51 -13.20
#